data_AF-A0A7I7SR36-F1
#
_entry.id   AF-A0A7I7SR36-F1
#
_cell.length_a   1.000
_cell.length_b   1.000
_cell.length_c   1.000
_cell.angle_alpha   90.00
_cell.angle_beta   90.00
_cell.angle_gamma   90.00
#
_symmetry.space_group_name_H-M   'P 1'
#
loop_
_entity.id
_entity.type
_entity.pdbx_description
1 polymer ?
#
loop_
_entity_poly.entity_id
_entity_poly.type
_entity_poly.pdbx_seq_one_letter_code
_entity_poly.pdbx_strand_id
1 'polypeptide(L)'
;MPWVRSFASLSEFFVHHEDVRRANRLGPRDDLTPALENALWRNVQRGSRFLSRRIDEVGLDIVWRGTQQRITVRTGDPVAELNGSPGELLLYLFGRQAAAQVAVSGPQAAVDAVRNARFGM
;
A
#
# COMPACT_ATOMS: atom_id res chain seq x y z
N MET A 1 -14.64 17.59 -4.32
CA MET A 1 -15.01 16.65 -3.24
C MET A 1 -14.09 16.85 -2.04
N PRO A 2 -14.57 17.38 -0.90
CA PRO A 2 -13.76 17.71 0.27
C PRO A 2 -12.95 16.54 0.84
N TRP A 3 -13.44 15.30 0.75
CA TRP A 3 -12.70 14.12 1.25
C TRP A 3 -11.36 13.93 0.52
N VAL A 4 -11.32 14.23 -0.79
CA VAL A 4 -10.14 14.01 -1.63
C VAL A 4 -9.00 14.91 -1.17
N ARG A 5 -9.28 16.12 -0.68
CA ARG A 5 -8.25 17.05 -0.18
C ARG A 5 -7.56 16.55 1.10
N SER A 6 -8.31 16.07 2.09
CA SER A 6 -7.73 15.61 3.36
C SER A 6 -7.07 14.22 3.25
N PHE A 7 -7.53 13.38 2.32
CA PHE A 7 -6.91 12.09 2.02
C PHE A 7 -5.62 12.24 1.21
N ALA A 8 -5.66 13.11 0.18
CA ALA A 8 -4.50 13.44 -0.62
C ALA A 8 -3.41 14.03 0.27
N SER A 9 -3.72 14.98 1.15
CA SER A 9 -2.70 15.66 1.94
C SER A 9 -1.84 14.68 2.76
N LEU A 10 -2.40 13.86 3.65
CA LEU A 10 -1.56 13.00 4.49
C LEU A 10 -0.79 11.95 3.67
N SER A 11 -1.45 11.31 2.70
CA SER A 11 -0.81 10.24 1.92
C SER A 11 0.27 10.80 1.00
N GLU A 12 0.01 11.90 0.32
CA GLU A 12 0.94 12.59 -0.56
C GLU A 12 2.11 13.18 0.22
N PHE A 13 1.87 13.87 1.34
CA PHE A 13 2.94 14.38 2.20
C PHE A 13 3.80 13.24 2.75
N PHE A 14 3.20 12.13 3.18
CA PHE A 14 3.96 10.98 3.67
C PHE A 14 4.83 10.37 2.56
N VAL A 15 4.25 10.09 1.39
CA VAL A 15 4.97 9.49 0.26
C VAL A 15 6.08 10.42 -0.22
N HIS A 16 5.83 11.72 -0.39
CA HIS A 16 6.85 12.67 -0.84
C HIS A 16 7.96 12.85 0.20
N HIS A 17 7.61 12.85 1.48
CA HIS A 17 8.62 12.89 2.53
C HIS A 17 9.49 11.63 2.53
N GLU A 18 8.89 10.45 2.37
CA GLU A 18 9.64 9.19 2.25
C GLU A 18 10.51 9.17 0.98
N ASP A 19 10.01 9.68 -0.15
CA ASP A 19 10.79 9.81 -1.39
C ASP A 19 12.06 10.66 -1.14
N VAL A 20 11.94 11.81 -0.46
CA VAL A 20 13.08 12.68 -0.09
C VAL A 20 14.02 11.97 0.91
N ARG A 21 13.49 11.34 1.96
CA ARG A 21 14.31 10.64 2.96
C ARG A 21 15.14 9.53 2.33
N ARG A 22 14.52 8.70 1.49
CA ARG A 22 15.18 7.56 0.85
C ARG A 22 16.16 7.97 -0.22
N ALA A 23 15.91 9.07 -0.93
CA ALA A 23 16.92 9.69 -1.80
C ALA A 23 18.18 10.12 -1.01
N ASN A 24 18.01 10.48 0.27
CA ASN A 24 19.10 10.81 1.19
C ASN A 24 19.65 9.58 1.96
N ARG A 25 19.42 8.36 1.45
CA ARG A 25 19.87 7.08 2.06
C ARG A 25 19.33 6.83 3.47
N LEU A 26 18.26 7.51 3.86
CA LEU A 26 17.54 7.19 5.08
C LEU A 26 16.54 6.08 4.73
N GLY A 27 16.77 4.89 5.29
CA GLY A 27 15.91 3.72 5.09
C GLY A 27 14.49 3.90 5.66
N PRO A 28 13.67 2.84 5.60
CA PRO A 28 12.33 2.84 6.17
C PRO A 28 12.32 3.18 7.64
N ARG A 29 11.15 3.62 8.11
CA ARG A 29 10.93 4.04 9.49
C ARG A 29 10.28 2.93 10.28
N ASP A 30 10.96 2.47 11.32
CA ASP A 30 10.44 1.51 12.29
C ASP A 30 9.84 2.19 13.53
N ASP A 31 9.89 3.53 13.59
CA ASP A 31 9.61 4.35 14.78
C ASP A 31 8.38 5.27 14.63
N LEU A 32 7.45 4.96 13.72
CA LEU A 32 6.23 5.74 13.57
C LEU A 32 5.37 5.64 14.82
N THR A 33 4.77 6.76 15.23
CA THR A 33 3.86 6.75 16.36
C THR A 33 2.62 5.91 16.03
N PRO A 34 2.03 5.19 17.01
CA PRO A 34 0.83 4.39 16.76
C PRO A 34 -0.32 5.19 16.14
N ALA A 35 -0.47 6.47 16.52
CA ALA A 35 -1.48 7.35 15.96
C ALA A 35 -1.29 7.60 14.45
N LEU A 36 -0.04 7.76 14.01
CA LEU A 36 0.30 7.94 12.60
C LEU A 36 0.12 6.63 11.82
N GLU A 37 0.57 5.50 12.33
CA GLU A 37 0.36 4.19 11.68
C GLU A 37 -1.13 3.91 11.45
N ASN A 38 -1.96 4.15 12.48
CA ASN A 38 -3.41 4.02 12.36
C ASN A 38 -4.00 4.99 11.32
N ALA A 39 -3.46 6.21 11.20
CA ALA A 39 -3.90 7.16 10.18
C ALA A 39 -3.54 6.71 8.76
N LEU A 40 -2.33 6.20 8.57
CA LEU A 40 -1.88 5.63 7.30
C LEU A 40 -2.70 4.39 6.93
N TRP A 41 -3.03 3.52 7.90
CA TRP A 41 -3.87 2.35 7.67
C TRP A 41 -5.29 2.72 7.22
N ARG A 42 -5.90 3.76 7.82
CA ARG A 42 -7.18 4.30 7.34
C ARG A 42 -7.08 4.78 5.89
N ASN A 43 -5.93 5.32 5.48
CA ASN A 43 -5.72 5.73 4.10
C ASN A 43 -5.54 4.52 3.16
N VAL A 44 -4.81 3.48 3.57
CA VAL A 44 -4.74 2.21 2.83
C VAL A 44 -6.14 1.65 2.58
N GLN A 45 -6.98 1.58 3.63
CA GLN A 45 -8.36 1.10 3.51
C GLN A 45 -9.20 1.92 2.52
N ARG A 46 -9.10 3.25 2.56
CA ARG A 46 -9.90 4.14 1.69
C ARG A 46 -9.39 4.20 0.24
N GLY A 47 -8.08 4.12 0.03
CA GLY A 47 -7.45 4.34 -1.27
C GLY A 47 -7.14 3.07 -2.06
N SER A 48 -6.94 1.93 -1.38
CA SER A 48 -6.45 0.69 -1.98
C SER A 48 -7.25 0.25 -3.19
N ARG A 49 -8.59 0.31 -3.14
CA ARG A 49 -9.45 -0.11 -4.26
C ARG A 49 -9.25 0.73 -5.52
N PHE A 50 -9.11 2.06 -5.37
CA PHE A 50 -8.88 2.96 -6.50
C PHE A 50 -7.45 2.87 -7.05
N LEU A 51 -6.47 2.78 -6.14
CA LEU A 51 -5.05 2.73 -6.47
C LEU A 51 -4.63 1.40 -7.12
N SER A 52 -5.38 0.33 -6.86
CA SER A 52 -5.20 -1.00 -7.47
C SER A 52 -6.11 -1.24 -8.68
N ARG A 53 -6.79 -0.22 -9.22
CA ARG A 53 -7.84 -0.40 -10.26
C ARG A 53 -7.41 -1.01 -11.59
N ARG A 54 -6.12 -1.13 -11.82
CA ARG A 54 -5.53 -1.75 -13.01
C ARG A 54 -5.13 -3.21 -12.77
N ILE A 55 -5.39 -3.75 -11.58
CA ILE A 55 -5.33 -5.18 -11.32
C ILE A 55 -6.67 -5.75 -11.73
N ASP A 56 -6.62 -6.49 -12.83
CA ASP A 56 -7.73 -7.23 -13.40
C ASP A 56 -7.49 -8.73 -13.16
N GLU A 57 -8.56 -9.51 -13.17
CA GLU A 57 -8.56 -10.99 -13.14
C GLU A 57 -8.13 -11.68 -11.84
N VAL A 58 -7.38 -11.02 -10.94
CA VAL A 58 -6.91 -11.62 -9.68
C VAL A 58 -7.48 -10.91 -8.44
N GLY A 59 -7.61 -11.67 -7.35
CA GLY A 59 -7.97 -11.13 -6.04
C GLY A 59 -6.79 -10.43 -5.37
N LEU A 60 -7.09 -9.44 -4.51
CA LEU A 60 -6.08 -8.70 -3.76
C LEU A 60 -6.54 -8.48 -2.32
N ASP A 61 -5.77 -9.02 -1.39
CA ASP A 61 -5.87 -8.73 0.04
C ASP A 61 -4.67 -7.89 0.51
N ILE A 62 -4.90 -7.08 1.55
CA ILE A 62 -3.86 -6.30 2.21
C ILE A 62 -3.90 -6.57 3.71
N VAL A 63 -2.73 -6.84 4.29
CA VAL A 63 -2.53 -7.15 5.71
C VAL A 63 -1.55 -6.16 6.33
N TRP A 64 -1.96 -5.55 7.45
CA TRP A 64 -1.04 -4.79 8.30
C TRP A 64 -0.20 -5.77 9.13
N ARG A 65 1.08 -5.90 8.75
CA ARG A 65 2.07 -6.76 9.39
C ARG A 65 2.07 -6.63 10.91
N GLY A 66 2.08 -7.77 11.60
CA GLY A 66 2.15 -7.81 13.08
C GLY A 66 0.82 -7.54 13.79
N THR A 67 -0.28 -7.39 13.04
CA THR A 67 -1.63 -7.19 13.59
C THR A 67 -2.62 -8.22 13.00
N GLN A 68 -3.85 -8.22 13.50
CA GLN A 68 -4.96 -8.99 12.91
C GLN A 68 -5.73 -8.22 11.83
N GLN A 69 -5.26 -7.03 11.43
CA GLN A 69 -5.98 -6.19 10.47
C GLN A 69 -5.70 -6.63 9.02
N ARG A 70 -6.77 -7.01 8.33
CA ARG A 70 -6.80 -7.41 6.92
C ARG A 70 -7.97 -6.72 6.22
N ILE A 71 -7.78 -6.38 4.94
CA ILE A 71 -8.86 -5.97 4.05
C ILE A 71 -8.82 -6.73 2.74
N THR A 72 -9.99 -7.12 2.25
CA THR A 72 -10.14 -7.57 0.87
C THR A 72 -10.41 -6.37 -0.02
N VAL A 73 -9.45 -6.06 -0.87
CA VAL A 73 -9.49 -4.91 -1.78
C VAL A 73 -10.25 -5.29 -3.06
N ARG A 74 -9.95 -6.48 -3.57
CA ARG A 74 -10.52 -7.05 -4.80
C ARG A 74 -10.83 -8.52 -4.59
N THR A 75 -12.01 -8.93 -5.04
CA THR A 75 -12.42 -10.32 -5.15
C THR A 75 -11.90 -10.89 -6.47
N GLY A 76 -11.44 -12.14 -6.47
CA GLY A 76 -10.95 -12.84 -7.65
C GLY A 76 -10.29 -14.16 -7.24
N ASP A 77 -9.88 -14.96 -8.22
CA ASP A 77 -9.17 -16.22 -8.02
C ASP A 77 -8.20 -16.42 -9.20
N PRO A 78 -6.88 -16.54 -8.98
CA PRO A 78 -6.18 -16.60 -7.69
C PRO A 78 -6.13 -15.28 -6.91
N VAL A 79 -5.88 -15.36 -5.59
CA VAL A 79 -5.75 -14.19 -4.69
C VAL A 79 -4.28 -13.97 -4.29
N ALA A 80 -3.81 -12.74 -4.41
CA ALA A 80 -2.54 -12.29 -3.85
C ALA A 80 -2.75 -11.48 -2.56
N GLU A 81 -1.77 -11.53 -1.65
CA GLU A 81 -1.74 -10.78 -0.40
C GLU A 81 -0.52 -9.85 -0.37
N LEU A 82 -0.77 -8.57 -0.04
CA LEU A 82 0.28 -7.61 0.32
C LEU A 82 0.40 -7.51 1.84
N ASN A 83 1.58 -7.74 2.38
CA ASN A 83 1.85 -7.72 3.82
C ASN A 83 3.01 -6.77 4.17
N GLY A 84 2.69 -5.70 4.90
CA GLY A 84 3.66 -4.66 5.28
C GLY A 84 3.13 -3.73 6.37
N SER A 85 3.96 -2.78 6.81
CA SER A 85 3.47 -1.69 7.67
C SER A 85 2.58 -0.74 6.85
N PRO A 86 1.71 0.07 7.49
CA PRO A 86 0.80 0.93 6.76
C PRO A 86 1.50 1.94 5.84
N GLY A 87 2.68 2.44 6.24
CA GLY A 87 3.50 3.33 5.41
C GLY A 87 4.05 2.63 4.17
N GLU A 88 4.60 1.43 4.31
CA GLU A 88 5.14 0.66 3.18
C GLU A 88 4.04 0.21 2.21
N LEU A 89 2.88 -0.20 2.74
CA LEU A 89 1.71 -0.51 1.93
C LEU A 89 1.23 0.70 1.13
N LEU A 90 1.26 1.89 1.73
CA LEU A 90 0.91 3.12 1.03
C LEU A 90 1.91 3.44 -0.08
N LEU A 91 3.23 3.36 0.19
CA LEU A 91 4.26 3.52 -0.85
C LEU A 91 4.04 2.55 -2.02
N TYR A 92 3.78 1.28 -1.73
CA TYR A 92 3.49 0.26 -2.73
C TYR A 92 2.28 0.62 -3.60
N LEU A 93 1.15 0.98 -2.96
CA LEU A 93 -0.10 1.38 -3.65
C LEU A 93 0.02 2.69 -4.43
N PHE A 94 0.98 3.55 -4.09
CA PHE A 94 1.30 4.76 -4.84
C PHE A 94 2.36 4.51 -5.94
N GLY A 95 2.71 3.26 -6.23
CA GLY A 95 3.59 2.91 -7.34
C GLY A 95 5.08 2.87 -7.00
N ARG A 96 5.46 2.97 -5.71
CA ARG A 96 6.86 2.85 -5.25
C ARG A 96 7.20 1.39 -4.92
N GLN A 97 6.73 0.45 -5.73
CA GLN A 97 6.81 -0.98 -5.45
C GLN A 97 8.25 -1.46 -5.21
N ALA A 98 9.22 -0.98 -5.99
CA ALA A 98 10.63 -1.35 -5.84
C ALA A 98 11.28 -0.79 -4.56
N ALA A 99 10.77 0.32 -4.00
CA ALA A 99 11.31 0.92 -2.79
C ALA A 99 10.59 0.42 -1.53
N ALA A 100 9.32 0.02 -1.64
CA ALA A 100 8.49 -0.38 -0.51
C ALA A 100 8.86 -1.77 0.04
N GLN A 101 8.93 -1.91 1.36
CA GLN A 101 9.16 -3.19 2.04
C GLN A 101 7.86 -3.97 2.27
N VAL A 102 7.27 -4.45 1.18
CA VAL A 102 6.02 -5.23 1.19
C VAL A 102 6.29 -6.66 0.73
N ALA A 103 5.87 -7.63 1.53
CA ALA A 103 5.84 -9.02 1.11
C ALA A 103 4.61 -9.26 0.24
N VAL A 104 4.80 -9.91 -0.90
CA VAL A 104 3.72 -10.31 -1.81
C VAL A 104 3.68 -11.83 -1.85
N SER A 105 2.55 -12.42 -1.47
CA SER A 105 2.35 -13.87 -1.41
C SER A 105 1.04 -14.28 -2.08
N GLY A 106 0.89 -15.57 -2.36
CA GLY A 106 -0.24 -16.15 -3.08
C GLY A 106 0.21 -17.05 -4.23
N PRO A 107 -0.72 -17.58 -5.04
CA PRO A 107 -0.38 -18.31 -6.26
C PRO A 107 0.45 -17.46 -7.23
N GLN A 108 1.40 -18.07 -7.93
CA GLN A 108 2.38 -17.37 -8.76
C GLN A 108 1.73 -16.40 -9.77
N ALA A 109 0.64 -16.83 -10.42
CA ALA A 109 -0.10 -15.99 -11.36
C ALA A 109 -0.66 -14.70 -10.71
N ALA A 110 -1.18 -14.78 -9.48
CA ALA A 110 -1.66 -13.60 -8.76
C ALA A 110 -0.50 -12.70 -8.31
N VAL A 111 0.60 -13.29 -7.85
CA VAL A 111 1.80 -12.55 -7.46
C VAL A 111 2.38 -11.78 -8.64
N ASP A 112 2.46 -12.42 -9.82
CA ASP A 112 2.98 -11.80 -11.04
C ASP A 112 2.05 -10.69 -11.54
N ALA A 113 0.74 -10.91 -11.52
CA ALA A 113 -0.24 -9.89 -11.87
C ALA A 113 -0.10 -8.65 -10.96
N VAL A 114 0.06 -8.85 -9.65
CA VAL A 114 0.26 -7.76 -8.69
C VAL A 114 1.61 -7.07 -8.90
N ARG A 115 2.71 -7.80 -9.08
CA ARG A 115 4.04 -7.20 -9.28
C ARG A 115 4.15 -6.39 -10.56
N ASN A 116 3.48 -6.82 -11.63
CA ASN A 116 3.50 -6.15 -12.93
C ASN A 116 2.42 -5.06 -13.07
N ALA A 117 1.46 -4.98 -12.14
CA ALA A 117 0.40 -3.99 -12.20
C ALA A 117 0.92 -2.57 -11.96
N ARG A 118 0.35 -1.62 -12.71
CA ARG A 118 0.62 -0.19 -12.50
C ARG A 118 -0.28 0.39 -11.42
N PHE A 119 0.26 0.50 -10.21
CA PHE A 119 -0.38 1.18 -9.08
C PHE A 119 -0.35 2.72 -9.23
N GLY A 120 -1.16 3.41 -8.42
CA GLY A 120 -1.22 4.88 -8.37
C GLY A 120 -2.33 5.51 -9.21
N MET A 121 -2.25 6.84 -9.40
CA MET A 121 -3.18 7.59 -10.25
C MET A 121 -3.03 7.26 -11.74
#